data_AF-A0A3B9CZ66-F1
#
_entry.id   AF-A0A3B9CZ66-F1
#
_cell.length_a   1.000
_cell.length_b   1.000
_cell.length_c   1.000
_cell.angle_alpha   90.00
_cell.angle_beta   90.00
_cell.angle_gamma   90.00
#
_symmetry.space_group_name_H-M   'P 1'
#
loop_
_entity.id
_entity.type
_entity.pdbx_description
1 polymer ?
#
loop_
_entity_poly.entity_id
_entity_poly.type
_entity_poly.pdbx_seq_one_letter_code
_entity_poly.pdbx_strand_id
1 'polypeptide(L)'
;MEYSESSAVCRQTTLSGPVEFRGKSLFHGYDTRVRLLPAEADTGVVFCRTDLAGRPEVRANVWSVCKEPRRTVIMDGEARVETIEHLMAVLAGMQVDNCRVEIDSPEVPACDGSCRTFCDAIGEAGVEELGAQVQCFVARSRHSVREDSGRQQQELRPYLHRCLAVTYHLDYGSRALIPPQQLSTELTPDVFVRDIAAARTFVLESEIKGLQKMG
;
A
#
# COMPACT_ATOMS: atom_id res chain seq x y z
N MET A 1 -18.35 -5.66 13.07
CA MET A 1 -17.01 -6.24 12.85
C MET A 1 -16.58 -6.83 14.18
N GLU A 2 -16.20 -8.10 14.24
CA GLU A 2 -15.79 -8.76 15.50
C GLU A 2 -14.34 -9.22 15.39
N TYR A 3 -13.49 -8.64 16.23
CA TYR A 3 -12.10 -9.05 16.41
C TYR A 3 -12.05 -10.33 17.29
N SER A 4 -11.10 -11.23 17.01
CA SER A 4 -10.90 -12.49 17.76
C SER A 4 -9.63 -12.39 18.58
N GLU A 5 -9.67 -12.69 19.88
CA GLU A 5 -8.48 -12.83 20.71
C GLU A 5 -7.70 -14.11 20.31
N SER A 6 -6.37 -13.98 20.19
CA SER A 6 -5.43 -15.02 19.78
C SER A 6 -4.50 -15.37 20.96
N SER A 7 -4.13 -16.64 21.11
CA SER A 7 -3.19 -17.12 22.14
C SER A 7 -1.70 -16.88 21.83
N ALA A 8 -1.38 -16.33 20.66
CA ALA A 8 -0.11 -15.65 20.40
C ALA A 8 -0.41 -14.16 20.25
N VAL A 9 0.15 -13.35 21.15
CA VAL A 9 -0.07 -11.89 21.17
C VAL A 9 0.82 -11.27 20.10
N CYS A 10 0.26 -10.92 18.95
CA CYS A 10 0.96 -10.10 17.97
C CYS A 10 0.98 -8.66 18.49
N ARG A 11 2.18 -8.09 18.68
CA ARG A 11 2.36 -6.71 19.12
C ARG A 11 2.30 -5.78 17.92
N GLN A 12 1.69 -4.62 18.12
CA GLN A 12 1.78 -3.55 17.11
C GLN A 12 3.23 -3.15 16.93
N THR A 13 3.52 -2.61 15.76
CA THR A 13 4.88 -2.24 15.37
C THR A 13 4.94 -0.79 14.89
N THR A 14 6.13 -0.23 14.93
CA THR A 14 6.48 1.03 14.26
C THR A 14 7.93 0.97 13.76
N LEU A 15 8.39 2.02 13.07
CA LEU A 15 9.78 2.13 12.65
C LEU A 15 10.69 2.35 13.87
N SER A 16 11.87 1.76 13.90
CA SER A 16 12.85 2.03 14.97
C SER A 16 13.53 3.41 14.82
N GLY A 17 13.40 4.03 13.64
CA GLY A 17 13.96 5.35 13.35
C GLY A 17 13.35 5.99 12.10
N PRO A 18 13.60 7.29 11.89
CA PRO A 18 13.07 7.99 10.73
C PRO A 18 13.76 7.55 9.43
N VAL A 19 12.98 7.45 8.35
CA VAL A 19 13.44 7.13 7.00
C VAL A 19 13.05 8.27 6.06
N GLU A 20 13.91 8.62 5.10
CA GLU A 20 13.61 9.61 4.06
C GLU A 20 13.91 9.03 2.68
N PHE A 21 13.04 9.32 1.71
CA PHE A 21 13.31 9.07 0.30
C PHE A 21 12.76 10.21 -0.56
N ARG A 22 13.37 10.34 -1.75
CA ARG A 22 13.06 11.38 -2.73
C ARG A 22 12.94 10.75 -4.11
N GLY A 23 12.07 11.30 -4.93
CA GLY A 23 11.92 10.88 -6.32
C GLY A 23 10.87 11.67 -7.04
N LYS A 24 10.70 11.36 -8.32
CA LYS A 24 9.62 11.93 -9.12
C LYS A 24 8.33 11.17 -8.90
N SER A 25 7.23 11.90 -8.77
CA SER A 25 5.89 11.33 -8.78
C SER A 25 5.50 10.85 -10.20
N LEU A 26 4.63 9.84 -10.32
CA LEU A 26 4.35 9.20 -11.59
C LEU A 26 3.44 10.07 -12.48
N PHE A 27 2.36 10.60 -11.91
CA PHE A 27 1.34 11.33 -12.66
C PHE A 27 1.72 12.80 -12.84
N HIS A 28 2.15 13.47 -11.77
CA HIS A 28 2.47 14.90 -11.83
C HIS A 28 3.92 15.19 -12.27
N GLY A 29 4.83 14.22 -12.12
CA GLY A 29 6.26 14.43 -12.40
C GLY A 29 6.96 15.37 -11.42
N TYR A 30 6.35 15.64 -10.26
CA TYR A 30 6.90 16.54 -9.24
C TYR A 30 8.05 15.87 -8.48
N ASP A 31 9.04 16.66 -8.09
CA ASP A 31 10.05 16.21 -7.14
C ASP A 31 9.42 16.16 -5.75
N THR A 32 9.28 14.96 -5.21
CA THR A 32 8.63 14.69 -3.94
C THR A 32 9.62 14.17 -2.92
N ARG A 33 9.56 14.69 -1.70
CA ARG A 33 10.20 14.14 -0.52
C ARG A 33 9.14 13.51 0.39
N VAL A 34 9.41 12.28 0.82
CA VAL A 34 8.62 11.59 1.85
C VAL A 34 9.54 11.24 3.01
N ARG A 35 9.05 11.45 4.23
CA ARG A 35 9.67 10.98 5.47
C ARG A 35 8.71 10.05 6.20
N LEU A 36 9.18 8.88 6.57
CA LEU A 36 8.48 7.95 7.44
C LEU A 36 9.03 8.12 8.85
N LEU A 37 8.15 8.33 9.82
CA LEU A 37 8.51 8.55 11.20
C LEU A 37 7.85 7.48 12.09
N PRO A 38 8.53 7.06 13.17
CA PRO A 38 7.92 6.26 14.22
C PRO A 38 6.64 6.94 14.74
N ALA A 39 5.67 6.14 15.16
CA ALA A 39 4.41 6.62 15.72
C ALA A 39 3.96 5.73 16.88
N GLU A 40 3.23 6.34 17.81
CA GLU A 40 2.66 5.65 18.97
C GLU A 40 1.65 4.58 18.55
N ALA A 41 1.38 3.65 19.47
CA ALA A 41 0.38 2.61 19.26
C ALA A 41 -1.00 3.20 18.90
N ASP A 42 -1.76 2.45 18.10
CA ASP A 42 -3.10 2.80 17.60
C ASP A 42 -3.17 4.02 16.66
N THR A 43 -2.04 4.65 16.35
CA THR A 43 -1.96 5.73 15.35
C THR A 43 -2.39 5.24 13.96
N GLY A 44 -2.01 4.02 13.60
CA GLY A 44 -2.10 3.53 12.22
C GLY A 44 -1.14 4.29 11.29
N VAL A 45 -1.44 4.28 9.99
CA VAL A 45 -0.70 5.06 8.99
C VAL A 45 -1.39 6.39 8.76
N VAL A 46 -0.70 7.50 9.03
CA VAL A 46 -1.22 8.87 8.89
C VAL A 46 -0.32 9.68 7.99
N PHE A 47 -0.89 10.21 6.90
CA PHE A 47 -0.19 11.07 5.97
C PHE A 47 -0.37 12.54 6.37
N CYS A 48 0.70 13.34 6.29
CA CYS A 48 0.73 14.75 6.62
C CYS A 48 1.31 15.55 5.44
N ARG A 49 0.51 16.47 4.88
CA ARG A 49 0.91 17.38 3.80
C ARG A 49 1.71 18.55 4.36
N THR A 50 3.02 18.39 4.40
CA THR A 50 3.94 19.37 5.01
C THR A 50 4.18 20.62 4.18
N ASP A 51 3.82 20.59 2.90
CA ASP A 51 3.87 21.72 1.97
C ASP A 51 2.68 22.67 2.13
N LEU A 52 1.60 22.24 2.79
CA LEU A 52 0.41 23.06 3.01
C LEU A 52 0.44 23.76 4.37
N ALA A 53 -0.14 24.97 4.42
CA ALA A 53 -0.32 25.69 5.67
C ALA A 53 -1.18 24.86 6.65
N GLY A 54 -0.83 24.86 7.93
CA GLY A 54 -1.51 24.05 8.94
C GLY A 54 -1.19 22.56 8.90
N ARG A 55 -0.40 22.09 7.91
CA ARG A 55 0.09 20.71 7.79
C ARG A 55 -1.03 19.65 7.94
N PRO A 56 -2.11 19.74 7.14
CA PRO A 56 -3.28 18.90 7.30
C PRO A 56 -2.91 17.42 7.14
N GLU A 57 -3.70 16.57 7.79
CA GLU A 57 -3.44 15.13 7.91
C GLU A 57 -4.62 14.31 7.39
N VAL A 58 -4.31 13.12 6.86
CA VAL A 58 -5.30 12.12 6.45
C VAL A 58 -4.84 10.74 6.88
N ARG A 59 -5.70 10.02 7.62
CA ARG A 59 -5.44 8.63 8.02
C ARG A 59 -5.69 7.71 6.83
N ALA A 60 -4.78 6.79 6.55
CA ALA A 60 -4.95 5.81 5.48
C ALA A 60 -5.93 4.71 5.93
N ASN A 61 -7.22 4.96 5.69
CA ASN A 61 -8.29 4.00 5.93
C ASN A 61 -9.30 4.02 4.78
N VAL A 62 -10.19 3.02 4.75
CA VAL A 62 -11.17 2.85 3.66
C VAL A 62 -12.15 4.02 3.48
N TRP A 63 -12.40 4.80 4.54
CA TRP A 63 -13.34 5.92 4.51
C TRP A 63 -12.74 7.17 3.89
N SER A 64 -11.42 7.29 3.90
CA SER A 64 -10.69 8.40 3.28
C SER A 64 -10.44 8.18 1.79
N VAL A 65 -10.73 6.98 1.25
CA VAL A 65 -10.44 6.65 -0.16
C VAL A 65 -11.35 7.45 -1.10
N CYS A 66 -10.71 8.15 -2.04
CA CYS A 66 -11.37 8.83 -3.15
C CYS A 66 -11.29 7.99 -4.43
N LYS A 67 -12.37 7.95 -5.21
CA LYS A 67 -12.37 7.27 -6.51
C LYS A 67 -11.54 8.08 -7.50
N GLU A 68 -10.43 7.50 -7.91
CA GLU A 68 -9.54 8.05 -8.92
C GLU A 68 -9.10 6.90 -9.83
N PRO A 69 -9.22 7.01 -11.16
CA PRO A 69 -8.76 5.95 -12.05
C PRO A 69 -7.25 5.71 -11.92
N ARG A 70 -6.86 4.43 -11.94
CA ARG A 70 -5.47 3.96 -12.05
C ARG A 70 -4.53 4.27 -10.88
N ARG A 71 -5.02 4.83 -9.77
CA ARG A 71 -4.23 5.06 -8.54
C ARG A 71 -5.11 5.10 -7.30
N THR A 72 -4.55 4.84 -6.13
CA THR A 72 -5.26 5.02 -4.86
C THR A 72 -5.03 6.41 -4.33
N VAL A 73 -6.12 7.10 -3.99
CA VAL A 73 -6.08 8.44 -3.41
C VAL A 73 -6.80 8.43 -2.08
N ILE A 74 -6.22 9.09 -1.08
CA ILE A 74 -6.89 9.38 0.19
C ILE A 74 -7.06 10.89 0.37
N MET A 75 -8.19 11.28 0.97
CA MET A 75 -8.51 12.67 1.27
C MET A 75 -9.21 12.80 2.63
N ASP A 76 -8.81 13.82 3.38
CA ASP A 76 -9.58 14.38 4.51
C ASP A 76 -9.33 15.89 4.59
N GLY A 77 -10.39 16.69 4.45
CA GLY A 77 -10.28 18.15 4.30
C GLY A 77 -9.30 18.55 3.19
N GLU A 78 -8.27 19.32 3.55
CA GLU A 78 -7.22 19.78 2.64
C GLU A 78 -6.10 18.74 2.41
N ALA A 79 -6.03 17.69 3.22
CA ALA A 79 -5.03 16.65 3.07
C ALA A 79 -5.47 15.66 1.99
N ARG A 80 -4.96 15.84 0.77
CA ARG A 80 -5.07 14.87 -0.34
C ARG A 80 -3.70 14.28 -0.65
N VAL A 81 -3.62 12.95 -0.71
CA VAL A 81 -2.41 12.22 -1.11
C VAL A 81 -2.75 11.14 -2.12
N GLU A 82 -1.99 11.09 -3.21
CA GLU A 82 -2.19 10.21 -4.35
C GLU A 82 -1.08 9.16 -4.47
N THR A 83 -1.39 8.05 -5.14
CA THR A 83 -0.47 6.95 -5.46
C THR A 83 0.14 6.30 -4.21
N ILE A 84 -0.68 6.14 -3.15
CA ILE A 84 -0.21 5.61 -1.86
C ILE A 84 0.02 4.10 -1.86
N GLU A 85 -0.47 3.38 -2.87
CA GLU A 85 -0.59 1.92 -2.90
C GLU A 85 0.73 1.17 -2.72
N HIS A 86 1.83 1.60 -3.34
CA HIS A 86 3.12 0.94 -3.18
C HIS A 86 3.70 1.14 -1.78
N LEU A 87 3.63 2.36 -1.24
CA LEU A 87 4.08 2.63 0.12
C LEU A 87 3.24 1.85 1.14
N MET A 88 1.91 1.83 0.96
CA MET A 88 1.02 1.05 1.83
C MET A 88 1.28 -0.46 1.72
N ALA A 89 1.59 -0.98 0.53
CA ALA A 89 1.96 -2.38 0.34
C ALA A 89 3.24 -2.73 1.11
N VAL A 90 4.22 -1.82 1.15
CA VAL A 90 5.47 -2.02 1.91
C VAL A 90 5.23 -1.98 3.40
N LEU A 91 4.50 -0.98 3.90
CA LEU A 91 4.16 -0.90 5.34
C LEU A 91 3.40 -2.15 5.78
N ALA A 92 2.44 -2.63 4.98
CA ALA A 92 1.72 -3.87 5.29
C ALA A 92 2.61 -5.12 5.16
N GLY A 93 3.41 -5.23 4.10
CA GLY A 93 4.27 -6.36 3.82
C GLY A 93 5.38 -6.54 4.85
N MET A 94 5.96 -5.43 5.32
CA MET A 94 6.98 -5.40 6.37
C MET A 94 6.40 -5.35 7.79
N GLN A 95 5.07 -5.43 7.93
CA GLN A 95 4.37 -5.40 9.20
C GLN A 95 4.74 -4.16 10.03
N VAL A 96 4.48 -2.97 9.49
CA VAL A 96 4.57 -1.68 10.17
C VAL A 96 3.15 -1.15 10.39
N ASP A 97 2.64 -1.27 11.61
CA ASP A 97 1.27 -0.90 11.95
C ASP A 97 1.09 0.62 12.10
N ASN A 98 2.06 1.27 12.73
CA ASN A 98 2.00 2.68 13.10
C ASN A 98 3.12 3.45 12.41
N CYS A 99 2.76 4.44 11.61
CA CYS A 99 3.74 5.26 10.88
C CYS A 99 3.14 6.63 10.56
N ARG A 100 3.90 7.69 10.84
CA ARG A 100 3.56 9.03 10.36
C ARG A 100 4.33 9.30 9.07
N VAL A 101 3.61 9.58 8.00
CA VAL A 101 4.14 9.80 6.66
C VAL A 101 4.08 11.30 6.35
N GLU A 102 5.20 11.99 6.47
CA GLU A 102 5.32 13.38 6.03
C GLU A 102 5.63 13.43 4.54
N ILE A 103 4.87 14.21 3.78
CA ILE A 103 5.08 14.40 2.33
C ILE A 103 4.96 15.89 1.99
N ASP A 104 5.79 16.37 1.07
CA ASP A 104 5.81 17.79 0.64
C ASP A 104 5.20 18.01 -0.76
N SER A 105 4.39 17.07 -1.20
CA SER A 105 3.80 17.02 -2.54
C SER A 105 2.46 16.24 -2.47
N PRO A 106 1.53 16.42 -3.42
CA PRO A 106 0.27 15.67 -3.42
C PRO A 106 0.41 14.18 -3.76
N GLU A 107 1.55 13.71 -4.27
CA GLU A 107 1.69 12.35 -4.80
C GLU A 107 2.97 11.69 -4.28
N VAL A 108 2.87 10.45 -3.79
CA VAL A 108 4.03 9.65 -3.36
C VAL A 108 4.97 9.42 -4.55
N PRO A 109 6.30 9.55 -4.39
CA PRO A 109 7.25 9.35 -5.48
C PRO A 109 7.18 7.91 -6.01
N ALA A 110 7.31 7.74 -7.32
CA ALA A 110 7.27 6.43 -7.96
C ALA A 110 8.57 5.63 -7.78
N CYS A 111 9.68 6.31 -7.47
CA CYS A 111 11.03 5.74 -7.42
C CYS A 111 11.36 4.98 -8.73
N ASP A 112 11.56 3.66 -8.66
CA ASP A 112 11.80 2.81 -9.84
C ASP A 112 10.51 2.16 -10.40
N GLY A 113 9.35 2.52 -9.83
CA GLY A 113 8.05 1.96 -10.14
C GLY A 113 7.69 0.72 -9.31
N SER A 114 8.57 0.24 -8.42
CA SER A 114 8.34 -0.88 -7.52
C SER A 114 8.25 -0.44 -6.05
N CYS A 115 8.24 -1.41 -5.15
CA CYS A 115 8.30 -1.22 -3.71
C CYS A 115 9.74 -1.28 -3.16
N ARG A 116 10.73 -1.65 -3.98
CA ARG A 116 12.08 -2.04 -3.55
C ARG A 116 12.78 -0.94 -2.76
N THR A 117 12.76 0.29 -3.26
CA THR A 117 13.41 1.43 -2.61
C THR A 117 12.86 1.67 -1.20
N PHE A 118 11.55 1.54 -1.00
CA PHE A 118 10.94 1.70 0.32
C PHE A 118 11.29 0.54 1.26
N CYS A 119 11.28 -0.69 0.74
CA CYS A 119 11.67 -1.87 1.52
C CYS A 119 13.11 -1.79 2.03
N ASP A 120 14.05 -1.42 1.17
CA ASP A 120 15.46 -1.30 1.54
C ASP A 120 15.62 -0.24 2.64
N ALA A 121 14.99 0.92 2.48
CA ALA A 121 15.10 2.02 3.44
C ALA A 121 14.45 1.71 4.81
N ILE A 122 13.31 1.01 4.83
CA ILE A 122 12.67 0.56 6.08
C ILE A 122 13.48 -0.58 6.71
N GLY A 123 14.03 -1.49 5.89
CA GLY A 123 14.86 -2.59 6.37
C GLY A 123 16.14 -2.12 7.04
N GLU A 124 16.76 -1.04 6.53
CA GLU A 124 17.91 -0.37 7.14
C GLU A 124 17.56 0.32 8.47
N ALA A 125 16.40 0.96 8.56
CA ALA A 125 15.97 1.62 9.81
C ALA A 125 15.52 0.63 10.88
N GLY A 126 14.94 -0.50 10.50
CA GLY A 126 14.39 -1.49 11.40
C GLY A 126 12.95 -1.19 11.85
N VAL A 127 12.35 -2.20 12.48
CA VAL A 127 10.98 -2.17 13.01
C VAL A 127 11.05 -2.56 14.49
N GLU A 128 10.31 -1.87 15.33
CA GLU A 128 10.21 -2.14 16.76
C GLU A 128 8.78 -2.48 17.19
N GLU A 129 8.66 -3.36 18.19
CA GLU A 129 7.38 -3.70 18.79
C GLU A 129 6.95 -2.67 19.83
N LEU A 130 5.64 -2.42 19.87
CA LEU A 130 4.96 -1.56 20.83
C LEU A 130 4.23 -2.39 21.88
N GLY A 131 3.86 -1.74 22.99
CA GLY A 131 3.13 -2.37 24.10
C GLY A 131 1.67 -2.75 23.81
N ALA A 132 1.14 -2.45 22.62
CA ALA A 132 -0.24 -2.70 22.22
C ALA A 132 -0.38 -3.97 21.36
N GLN A 133 -1.58 -4.54 21.30
CA GLN A 133 -1.87 -5.72 20.47
C GLN A 133 -2.35 -5.30 19.07
N VAL A 134 -1.97 -6.07 18.05
CA VAL A 134 -2.49 -5.88 16.68
C VAL A 134 -3.97 -6.26 16.63
N GLN A 135 -4.79 -5.34 16.11
CA GLN A 135 -6.19 -5.62 15.79
C GLN A 135 -6.27 -6.28 14.41
N CYS A 136 -6.29 -7.62 14.38
CA CYS A 136 -6.34 -8.38 13.13
C CYS A 136 -7.78 -8.55 12.61
N PHE A 137 -8.01 -8.21 11.35
CA PHE A 137 -9.24 -8.57 10.66
C PHE A 137 -9.19 -10.04 10.22
N VAL A 138 -10.12 -10.86 10.70
CA VAL A 138 -10.23 -12.28 10.33
C VAL A 138 -11.49 -12.52 9.52
N ALA A 139 -11.33 -12.92 8.27
CA ALA A 139 -12.46 -13.30 7.41
C ALA A 139 -13.13 -14.57 7.95
N ARG A 140 -14.40 -14.47 8.35
CA ARG A 140 -15.22 -15.60 8.86
C ARG A 140 -16.10 -16.24 7.79
N SER A 141 -16.32 -15.56 6.68
CA SER A 141 -17.13 -16.03 5.56
C SER A 141 -16.56 -15.54 4.23
N ARG A 142 -17.01 -16.15 3.14
CA ARG A 142 -16.67 -15.73 1.78
C ARG A 142 -17.42 -14.46 1.40
N HIS A 143 -16.70 -13.46 0.94
CA HIS A 143 -17.23 -12.22 0.37
C HIS A 143 -16.65 -12.05 -1.03
N SER A 144 -17.48 -11.72 -2.02
CA SER A 144 -17.02 -11.53 -3.39
C SER A 144 -17.67 -10.31 -4.02
N VAL A 145 -16.88 -9.54 -4.75
CA VAL A 145 -17.32 -8.42 -5.57
C VAL A 145 -16.89 -8.68 -7.00
N ARG A 146 -17.76 -8.40 -7.96
CA ARG A 146 -17.48 -8.50 -9.39
C ARG A 146 -17.93 -7.20 -10.05
N GLU A 147 -17.11 -6.68 -10.94
CA GLU A 147 -17.50 -5.55 -11.79
C GLU A 147 -18.59 -5.97 -12.79
N ASP A 148 -19.50 -5.07 -13.15
CA ASP A 148 -20.56 -5.31 -14.13
C ASP A 148 -20.04 -5.83 -15.48
N SER A 149 -18.85 -5.39 -15.89
CA SER A 149 -18.21 -5.85 -17.13
C SER A 149 -17.78 -7.32 -17.08
N GLY A 150 -17.73 -7.91 -15.89
CA GLY A 150 -17.25 -9.26 -15.60
C GLY A 150 -15.73 -9.43 -15.63
N ARG A 151 -14.97 -8.39 -16.04
CA ARG A 151 -13.51 -8.46 -16.24
C ARG A 151 -12.70 -8.49 -14.95
N GLN A 152 -13.24 -7.94 -13.87
CA GLN A 152 -12.60 -7.90 -12.57
C GLN A 152 -13.47 -8.55 -11.50
N GLN A 153 -12.85 -9.38 -10.67
CA GLN A 153 -13.47 -10.00 -9.52
C GLN A 153 -12.48 -10.01 -8.37
N GLN A 154 -12.96 -9.71 -7.17
CA GLN A 154 -12.22 -9.82 -5.93
C GLN A 154 -12.98 -10.73 -4.97
N GLU A 155 -12.24 -11.55 -4.23
CA GLU A 155 -12.79 -12.46 -3.24
C GLU A 155 -11.95 -12.45 -1.97
N LEU A 156 -12.62 -12.33 -0.83
CA LEU A 156 -12.06 -12.51 0.51
C LEU A 156 -12.74 -13.72 1.14
N ARG A 157 -11.96 -14.67 1.66
CA ARG A 157 -12.50 -15.89 2.27
C ARG A 157 -11.65 -16.34 3.45
N PRO A 158 -12.20 -17.15 4.38
CA PRO A 158 -11.42 -17.78 5.43
C PRO A 158 -10.28 -18.61 4.83
N TYR A 159 -9.15 -18.62 5.52
CA TYR A 159 -7.99 -19.40 5.15
C TYR A 159 -7.61 -20.38 6.28
N LEU A 160 -7.04 -21.52 5.92
CA LEU A 160 -6.72 -22.58 6.89
C LEU A 160 -5.64 -22.14 7.87
N HIS A 161 -4.64 -21.41 7.38
CA HIS A 161 -3.56 -20.86 8.16
C HIS A 161 -3.94 -19.48 8.72
N ARG A 162 -3.43 -19.12 9.89
CA ARG A 162 -3.61 -17.80 10.52
C ARG A 162 -2.68 -16.77 9.91
N CYS A 163 -2.77 -16.57 8.60
CA CYS A 163 -1.98 -15.63 7.83
C CYS A 163 -2.81 -15.01 6.71
N LEU A 164 -2.27 -13.97 6.08
CA LEU A 164 -2.81 -13.46 4.84
C LEU A 164 -2.21 -14.25 3.67
N ALA A 165 -3.06 -14.93 2.91
CA ALA A 165 -2.68 -15.53 1.63
C ALA A 165 -3.31 -14.75 0.48
N VAL A 166 -2.51 -14.38 -0.51
CA VAL A 166 -2.94 -13.63 -1.69
C VAL A 166 -2.81 -14.52 -2.91
N THR A 167 -3.87 -14.56 -3.71
CA THR A 167 -3.83 -15.11 -5.07
C THR A 167 -4.22 -14.02 -6.04
N TYR A 168 -3.35 -13.77 -7.01
CA TYR A 168 -3.61 -12.84 -8.11
C TYR A 168 -3.56 -13.61 -9.43
N HIS A 169 -4.65 -13.51 -10.19
CA HIS A 169 -4.75 -14.06 -11.54
C HIS A 169 -4.85 -12.90 -12.53
N LEU A 170 -3.90 -12.85 -13.45
CA LEU A 170 -3.82 -11.86 -14.51
C LEU A 170 -4.23 -12.52 -15.82
N ASP A 171 -5.21 -11.95 -16.52
CA ASP A 171 -5.61 -12.37 -17.85
C ASP A 171 -6.07 -11.16 -18.66
N TYR A 172 -5.26 -10.74 -19.64
CA TYR A 172 -5.58 -9.65 -20.57
C TYR A 172 -6.32 -10.13 -21.83
N GLY A 173 -6.69 -11.40 -21.89
CA GLY A 173 -7.38 -12.02 -23.02
C GLY A 173 -6.43 -12.59 -24.08
N SER A 174 -7.01 -13.36 -25.01
CA SER A 174 -6.28 -14.20 -25.97
C SER A 174 -5.40 -13.47 -26.99
N ARG A 175 -5.48 -12.14 -27.08
CA ARG A 175 -4.68 -11.31 -27.99
C ARG A 175 -3.62 -10.46 -27.27
N ALA A 176 -3.52 -10.57 -25.95
CA ALA A 176 -2.58 -9.80 -25.18
C ALA A 176 -1.14 -10.31 -25.33
N LEU A 177 -0.19 -9.39 -25.22
CA LEU A 177 1.24 -9.73 -25.23
C LEU A 177 1.68 -10.47 -23.97
N ILE A 178 1.01 -10.19 -22.84
CA ILE A 178 1.23 -10.85 -21.56
C ILE A 178 0.24 -12.01 -21.47
N PRO A 179 0.71 -13.28 -21.44
CA PRO A 179 -0.17 -14.43 -21.32
C PRO A 179 -0.83 -14.47 -19.94
N PRO A 180 -1.90 -15.26 -19.76
CA PRO A 180 -2.49 -15.46 -18.44
C PRO A 180 -1.46 -16.02 -17.45
N GLN A 181 -1.45 -15.44 -16.25
CA GLN A 181 -0.50 -15.81 -15.19
C GLN A 181 -1.20 -15.83 -13.84
N GLN A 182 -0.71 -16.65 -12.91
CA GLN A 182 -1.19 -16.70 -11.55
C GLN A 182 -0.03 -16.73 -10.57
N LEU A 183 -0.16 -15.98 -9.48
CA LEU A 183 0.67 -16.10 -8.29
C LEU A 183 -0.23 -16.39 -7.10
N SER A 184 0.15 -17.37 -6.28
CA SER A 184 -0.49 -17.68 -5.00
C SER A 184 0.60 -17.77 -3.94
N THR A 185 0.51 -16.98 -2.88
CA THR A 185 1.50 -16.99 -1.80
C THR A 185 0.88 -16.64 -0.45
N GLU A 186 1.43 -17.22 0.61
CA GLU A 186 1.27 -16.71 1.97
C GLU A 186 2.21 -15.52 2.15
N LEU A 187 1.72 -14.41 2.71
CA LEU A 187 2.51 -13.20 2.90
C LEU A 187 3.19 -13.21 4.26
N THR A 188 4.52 -13.10 4.21
CA THR A 188 5.40 -12.77 5.34
C THR A 188 6.33 -11.63 4.89
N PRO A 189 6.98 -10.90 5.81
CA PRO A 189 7.98 -9.90 5.45
C PRO A 189 9.05 -10.43 4.49
N ASP A 190 9.60 -11.61 4.78
CA ASP A 190 10.62 -12.23 3.92
C ASP A 190 10.11 -12.54 2.51
N VAL A 191 8.90 -13.09 2.39
CA VAL A 191 8.28 -13.38 1.09
C VAL A 191 7.99 -12.09 0.34
N PHE A 192 7.47 -11.07 1.01
CA PHE A 192 7.16 -9.79 0.38
C PHE A 192 8.43 -9.14 -0.18
N VAL A 193 9.50 -9.04 0.63
CA VAL A 193 10.77 -8.44 0.23
C VAL A 193 11.42 -9.22 -0.92
N ARG A 194 11.43 -10.56 -0.83
CA ARG A 194 12.09 -11.41 -1.83
C ARG A 194 11.33 -11.48 -3.16
N ASP A 195 10.03 -11.72 -3.10
CA ASP A 195 9.25 -12.15 -4.26
C ASP A 195 8.37 -11.04 -4.87
N ILE A 196 8.03 -10.01 -4.08
CA ILE A 196 7.06 -8.98 -4.48
C ILE A 196 7.71 -7.60 -4.62
N ALA A 197 8.62 -7.22 -3.73
CA ALA A 197 9.07 -5.84 -3.61
C ALA A 197 9.69 -5.25 -4.90
N ALA A 198 10.38 -6.08 -5.70
CA ALA A 198 11.02 -5.65 -6.94
C ALA A 198 10.08 -5.63 -8.17
N ALA A 199 8.82 -6.05 -8.03
CA ALA A 199 7.84 -6.01 -9.11
C ALA A 199 7.43 -4.55 -9.39
N ARG A 200 7.77 -4.06 -10.59
CA ARG A 200 7.44 -2.69 -11.03
C ARG A 200 6.04 -2.64 -11.62
N THR A 201 5.38 -1.49 -11.45
CA THR A 201 4.20 -1.12 -12.24
C THR A 201 4.52 -1.09 -13.73
N PHE A 202 3.51 -1.29 -14.56
CA PHE A 202 3.65 -1.27 -16.01
C PHE A 202 2.37 -0.78 -16.67
N VAL A 203 2.54 -0.27 -17.90
CA VAL A 203 1.44 0.04 -18.83
C VAL A 203 1.84 -0.44 -20.21
N LEU A 204 0.87 -0.70 -21.09
CA LEU A 204 1.18 -1.01 -22.47
C LEU A 204 1.62 0.26 -23.22
N GLU A 205 2.60 0.15 -24.11
CA GLU A 205 3.07 1.29 -24.91
C GLU A 205 1.92 1.96 -25.68
N SER A 206 0.97 1.17 -26.18
CA SER A 206 -0.23 1.65 -26.87
C SER A 206 -1.12 2.55 -26.01
N GLU A 207 -1.05 2.44 -24.68
CA GLU A 207 -1.84 3.24 -23.76
C GLU A 207 -1.17 4.58 -23.42
N ILE A 208 0.16 4.70 -23.57
CA ILE A 208 0.94 5.86 -23.10
C ILE A 208 0.40 7.17 -23.67
N LYS A 209 0.17 7.22 -25.00
CA LYS A 209 -0.36 8.43 -25.66
C LYS A 209 -1.75 8.82 -25.16
N GLY A 210 -2.56 7.84 -24.78
CA GLY A 210 -3.89 8.07 -24.20
C GLY A 210 -3.78 8.65 -22.80
N LEU A 211 -2.91 8.06 -21.98
CA LEU A 211 -2.68 8.48 -20.60
C LEU A 211 -2.12 9.90 -20.52
N GLN A 212 -1.09 10.21 -21.29
CA GLN A 212 -0.49 11.55 -21.34
C GLN A 212 -1.47 12.66 -21.77
N LYS A 213 -2.54 12.31 -22.50
CA LYS A 213 -3.59 13.27 -22.89
C LYS A 213 -4.59 13.54 -21.78
N MET A 214 -4.67 12.66 -20.78
CA MET A 214 -5.59 12.79 -19.65
C MET A 214 -5.04 13.69 -18.53
N GLY A 215 -3.82 14.20 -18.69
CA GLY A 215 -3.07 14.93 -17.68
C GLY A 215 -2.15 13.99 -16.93
#